data_AF-A0A9E0Q2L9-F1
#
_entry.id   AF-A0A9E0Q2L9-F1
#
_cell.length_a   1.000
_cell.length_b   1.000
_cell.length_c   1.000
_cell.angle_alpha   90.00
_cell.angle_beta   90.00
_cell.angle_gamma   90.00
#
_symmetry.space_group_name_H-M   'P 1'
#
loop_
_entity.id
_entity.type
_entity.pdbx_description
1 polymer ?
#
loop_
_entity_poly.entity_id
_entity_poly.type
_entity_poly.pdbx_seq_one_letter_code
_entity_poly.pdbx_strand_id
1 'polypeptide(L)'
;MAALFQLDSPVLHFGPRLPAGVRYSQRKFLLWPALMYRVVAPEVRPRRVNILQKAVLGMCRAGITFPPRIGEKLRIHADLATLILSELLQRGLIKPDGLPTPAGNEVFEDEALDMRPPVTGHVFQDPWSGDLWPRFVQRLDYAELDRRENGFPDLILGTKGKPRRE
;
A
#
# COMPACT_ATOMS: atom_id res chain seq x y z
N MET A 1 22.52 -9.13 18.48
CA MET A 1 21.15 -9.39 17.97
C MET A 1 21.05 -10.57 17.00
N ALA A 2 22.08 -10.90 16.20
CA ALA A 2 22.06 -12.10 15.34
C ALA A 2 21.82 -13.44 16.09
N ALA A 3 22.15 -13.51 17.39
CA ALA A 3 21.91 -14.69 18.24
C ALA A 3 20.42 -14.98 18.53
N LEU A 4 19.48 -14.11 18.12
CA LEU A 4 18.04 -14.36 18.25
C LEU A 4 17.51 -15.32 17.17
N PHE A 5 18.26 -15.52 16.09
CA PHE A 5 17.83 -16.36 14.97
C PHE A 5 18.45 -17.75 15.11
N GLN A 6 17.60 -18.73 15.36
CA GLN A 6 17.95 -20.14 15.52
C GLN A 6 17.73 -20.90 14.21
N LEU A 7 18.29 -22.10 14.09
CA LEU A 7 18.16 -22.93 12.88
C LEU A 7 16.73 -23.39 12.59
N ASP A 8 15.86 -23.37 13.60
CA ASP A 8 14.43 -23.65 13.48
C ASP A 8 13.58 -22.39 13.27
N SER A 9 14.20 -21.22 13.17
CA SER A 9 13.48 -19.99 12.88
C SER A 9 12.76 -20.10 11.53
N PRO A 10 11.48 -19.71 11.47
CA PRO A 10 10.71 -19.87 10.25
C PRO A 10 11.27 -18.96 9.14
N VAL A 11 11.30 -19.48 7.92
CA VAL A 11 11.75 -18.73 6.74
C VAL A 11 10.53 -18.32 5.92
N LEU A 12 10.45 -17.04 5.61
CA LEU A 12 9.46 -16.49 4.69
C LEU A 12 10.03 -16.42 3.27
N HIS A 13 9.24 -16.82 2.29
CA HIS A 13 9.60 -16.77 0.89
C HIS A 13 8.51 -16.10 0.07
N PHE A 14 8.77 -14.85 -0.31
CA PHE A 14 7.86 -14.05 -1.12
C PHE A 14 8.17 -14.08 -2.62
N GLY A 15 9.03 -15.00 -3.06
CA GLY A 15 9.50 -15.10 -4.43
C GLY A 15 10.51 -14.00 -4.82
N PRO A 16 11.54 -14.33 -5.61
CA PRO A 16 12.46 -13.32 -6.11
C PRO A 16 11.81 -12.47 -7.20
N ARG A 17 11.88 -11.14 -7.08
CA ARG A 17 11.78 -10.25 -8.24
C ARG A 17 13.13 -10.27 -8.94
N LEU A 18 13.29 -11.13 -9.94
CA LEU A 18 14.53 -11.21 -10.71
C LEU A 18 14.73 -9.90 -11.49
N PRO A 19 15.90 -9.24 -11.38
CA PRO A 19 16.24 -8.12 -12.25
C PRO A 19 16.21 -8.55 -13.72
N ALA A 20 15.86 -7.62 -14.61
CA ALA A 20 15.89 -7.86 -16.05
C ALA A 20 17.27 -8.36 -16.49
N GLY A 21 17.31 -9.44 -17.29
CA GLY A 21 18.53 -10.02 -17.85
C GLY A 21 19.20 -11.12 -17.00
N VAL A 22 18.77 -11.36 -15.76
CA VAL A 22 19.33 -12.44 -14.92
C VAL A 22 18.62 -13.76 -15.20
N ARG A 23 19.37 -14.80 -15.55
CA ARG A 23 18.80 -16.15 -15.73
C ARG A 23 18.44 -16.75 -14.38
N TYR A 24 17.30 -17.45 -14.32
CA TYR A 24 16.83 -18.14 -13.11
C TYR A 24 17.85 -19.13 -12.54
N SER A 25 18.73 -19.71 -13.37
CA SER A 25 19.78 -20.64 -12.96
C SER A 25 20.96 -19.98 -12.24
N GLN A 26 21.12 -18.66 -12.34
CA GLN A 26 22.25 -17.92 -11.75
C GLN A 26 21.93 -17.35 -10.36
N ARG A 27 20.70 -17.53 -9.88
CA ARG A 27 20.29 -17.00 -8.57
C ARG A 27 21.00 -17.77 -7.46
N LYS A 28 21.28 -17.05 -6.37
CA LYS A 28 21.64 -17.64 -5.08
C LYS A 28 20.67 -17.10 -4.04
N PHE A 29 20.27 -17.96 -3.11
CA PHE A 29 19.42 -17.55 -1.99
C PHE A 29 20.29 -17.05 -0.84
N LEU A 30 19.77 -16.05 -0.14
CA LEU A 30 20.33 -15.53 1.09
C LEU A 30 19.22 -15.54 2.14
N LEU A 31 19.45 -16.25 3.24
CA LEU A 31 18.58 -16.18 4.41
C LEU A 31 18.95 -14.91 5.18
N TRP A 32 18.15 -13.88 4.99
CA TRP A 32 18.33 -12.61 5.68
C TRP A 32 17.46 -12.55 6.93
N PRO A 33 18.04 -12.36 8.13
CA PRO A 33 17.25 -12.29 9.36
C PRO A 33 16.46 -10.98 9.43
N ALA A 34 15.24 -11.06 9.95
CA ALA A 34 14.38 -9.90 10.17
C ALA A 34 13.48 -10.14 11.39
N LEU A 35 13.32 -9.11 12.22
CA LEU A 35 12.33 -9.17 13.30
C LEU A 35 10.95 -8.90 12.70
N MET A 36 9.98 -9.75 12.99
CA MET A 36 8.63 -9.64 12.46
C MET A 36 7.66 -9.19 13.56
N TYR A 37 6.89 -8.14 13.27
CA TYR A 37 5.87 -7.63 14.18
C TYR A 37 4.50 -7.69 13.53
N ARG A 38 3.52 -8.21 14.24
CA ARG A 38 2.12 -8.12 13.85
C ARG A 38 1.56 -6.77 14.28
N VAL A 39 1.03 -6.00 13.34
CA VAL A 39 0.52 -4.65 13.56
C VAL A 39 -0.88 -4.50 12.99
N VAL A 40 -1.60 -3.50 13.49
CA VAL A 40 -2.85 -3.01 12.91
C VAL A 40 -2.56 -1.66 12.27
N ALA A 41 -2.88 -1.54 10.98
CA ALA A 41 -2.66 -0.33 10.20
C ALA A 41 -3.91 0.01 9.37
N PRO A 42 -4.13 1.28 9.01
CA PRO A 42 -5.22 1.63 8.11
C PRO A 42 -4.98 1.02 6.71
N GLU A 43 -6.03 0.50 6.08
CA GLU A 43 -5.92 -0.02 4.72
C GLU A 43 -5.45 1.06 3.73
N VAL A 44 -4.40 0.79 2.98
CA VAL A 44 -3.94 1.69 1.91
C VAL A 44 -4.83 1.51 0.69
N ARG A 45 -5.80 2.40 0.50
CA ARG A 45 -6.63 2.48 -0.70
C ARG A 45 -6.18 3.63 -1.59
N PRO A 46 -6.28 3.51 -2.93
CA PRO A 46 -6.10 4.65 -3.80
C PRO A 46 -7.19 5.70 -3.48
N ARG A 47 -6.77 6.96 -3.33
CA ARG A 47 -7.73 8.06 -3.12
C ARG A 47 -8.69 8.15 -4.29
N ARG A 48 -9.99 8.32 -4.01
CA ARG A 48 -11.01 8.53 -5.04
C ARG A 48 -10.89 9.94 -5.62
N VAL A 49 -10.52 10.92 -4.82
CA VAL A 49 -10.28 12.31 -5.25
C VAL A 49 -8.94 12.80 -4.75
N ASN A 50 -8.29 13.67 -5.52
CA ASN A 50 -7.09 14.34 -5.05
C ASN A 50 -7.44 15.44 -4.01
N ILE A 51 -6.42 16.00 -3.36
CA ILE A 51 -6.62 16.98 -2.28
C ILE A 51 -7.34 18.26 -2.74
N LEU A 52 -7.09 18.71 -3.98
CA LEU A 52 -7.70 19.91 -4.56
C LEU A 52 -9.15 19.63 -4.97
N GLN A 53 -9.41 18.48 -5.61
CA GLN A 53 -10.76 18.00 -5.91
C GLN A 53 -11.61 17.87 -4.64
N LYS A 54 -11.04 17.32 -3.56
CA LYS A 54 -11.71 17.24 -2.26
C LYS A 54 -12.02 18.63 -1.70
N ALA A 55 -11.07 19.56 -1.76
CA ALA A 55 -11.28 20.93 -1.29
C ALA A 55 -12.38 21.66 -2.08
N VAL A 56 -12.35 21.58 -3.42
CA VAL A 56 -13.39 22.15 -4.28
C VAL A 56 -14.75 21.50 -4.02
N LEU A 57 -14.81 20.18 -3.85
CA LEU A 57 -16.04 19.47 -3.49
C LEU A 57 -16.59 19.91 -2.13
N GLY A 58 -15.72 20.22 -1.17
CA GLY A 58 -16.09 20.84 0.11
C GLY A 58 -16.68 22.24 -0.04
N MET A 59 -16.13 23.05 -0.95
CA MET A 59 -16.69 24.38 -1.29
C MET A 59 -18.08 24.24 -1.92
N CYS A 60 -18.25 23.33 -2.88
CA CYS A 60 -19.53 23.00 -3.49
C CYS A 60 -20.58 22.58 -2.44
N ARG A 61 -20.17 21.75 -1.48
CA ARG A 61 -21.04 21.32 -0.36
C ARG A 61 -21.45 22.47 0.56
N ALA A 62 -20.58 23.46 0.72
CA ALA A 62 -20.89 24.72 1.42
C ALA A 62 -21.71 25.70 0.57
N GLY A 63 -22.16 25.31 -0.63
CA GLY A 63 -22.92 26.15 -1.55
C GLY A 63 -22.09 27.16 -2.34
N ILE A 64 -20.75 27.08 -2.26
CA ILE A 64 -19.85 27.96 -3.01
C ILE A 64 -19.47 27.26 -4.31
N THR A 65 -20.24 27.53 -5.37
CA THR A 65 -20.11 26.86 -6.68
C THR A 65 -19.47 27.75 -7.76
N PHE A 66 -19.22 29.02 -7.46
CA PHE A 66 -18.64 29.99 -8.41
C PHE A 66 -17.10 29.88 -8.46
N PRO A 67 -16.49 29.54 -9.61
CA PRO A 67 -15.06 29.24 -9.69
C PRO A 67 -14.13 30.36 -9.20
N PRO A 68 -14.34 31.66 -9.51
CA PRO A 68 -13.49 32.73 -8.97
C PRO A 68 -13.51 32.81 -7.44
N ARG A 69 -14.69 32.58 -6.83
CA ARG A 69 -14.83 32.59 -5.36
C ARG A 69 -14.21 31.35 -4.70
N ILE A 70 -14.28 30.20 -5.38
CA ILE A 70 -13.57 28.99 -4.97
C ILE A 70 -12.06 29.22 -5.02
N GLY A 71 -11.55 29.79 -6.13
CA GLY A 71 -10.15 30.12 -6.32
C GLY A 71 -9.61 31.06 -5.24
N GLU A 72 -10.35 32.13 -4.95
CA GLU A 72 -10.01 33.07 -3.87
C GLU A 72 -9.90 32.37 -2.50
N LYS A 73 -10.88 31.55 -2.15
CA LYS A 73 -10.95 30.87 -0.84
C LYS A 73 -9.89 29.78 -0.67
N LEU A 74 -9.60 29.04 -1.74
CA LEU A 74 -8.60 27.98 -1.74
C LEU A 74 -7.20 28.47 -2.11
N ARG A 75 -7.03 29.77 -2.41
CA ARG A 75 -5.77 30.39 -2.88
C ARG A 75 -5.21 29.69 -4.13
N ILE A 76 -6.08 29.34 -5.07
CA ILE A 76 -5.75 28.78 -6.39
C ILE A 76 -6.29 29.66 -7.51
N HIS A 77 -5.74 29.53 -8.73
CA HIS A 77 -6.24 30.27 -9.88
C HIS A 77 -7.67 29.85 -10.26
N ALA A 78 -8.48 30.80 -10.73
CA ALA A 78 -9.89 30.55 -11.09
C ALA A 78 -10.01 29.48 -12.20
N ASP A 79 -9.08 29.45 -13.15
CA ASP A 79 -9.06 28.43 -14.22
C ASP A 79 -8.84 27.02 -13.67
N LEU A 80 -8.00 26.87 -12.63
CA LEU A 80 -7.79 25.58 -11.97
C LEU A 80 -9.06 25.15 -11.23
N ALA A 81 -9.76 26.07 -10.57
CA ALA A 81 -11.04 25.78 -9.95
C ALA A 81 -12.09 25.34 -10.99
N THR A 82 -12.13 26.00 -12.15
CA THR A 82 -13.01 25.63 -13.28
C THR A 82 -12.68 24.25 -13.82
N LEU A 83 -11.41 23.93 -14.03
CA LEU A 83 -10.96 22.61 -14.47
C LEU A 83 -11.41 21.52 -13.48
N ILE A 84 -11.18 21.73 -12.19
CA ILE A 84 -11.56 20.77 -11.15
C ILE A 84 -13.08 20.57 -11.10
N LEU A 85 -13.87 21.65 -11.21
CA LEU A 85 -15.34 21.53 -11.26
C LEU A 85 -15.79 20.72 -12.48
N SER A 86 -15.17 20.94 -13.65
CA SER A 86 -15.45 20.14 -14.85
C SER A 86 -15.13 18.65 -14.63
N GLU A 87 -13.99 18.33 -14.01
CA GLU A 87 -13.64 16.94 -13.68
C GLU A 87 -14.64 16.32 -12.69
N LEU A 88 -15.05 17.04 -11.65
CA LEU A 88 -16.02 16.57 -10.66
C LEU A 88 -17.40 16.33 -11.31
N LEU A 89 -17.80 17.18 -12.26
CA LEU A 89 -19.05 17.03 -13.01
C LEU A 89 -19.00 15.82 -13.94
N GLN A 90 -17.92 15.65 -14.71
CA GLN A 90 -17.72 14.50 -15.60
C GLN A 90 -17.74 13.16 -14.84
N ARG A 91 -17.28 13.18 -13.59
CA ARG A 91 -17.29 12.02 -12.69
C ARG A 91 -18.62 11.80 -11.97
N GLY A 92 -19.62 12.66 -12.18
CA GLY A 92 -20.93 12.58 -11.54
C GLY A 92 -20.92 12.86 -10.03
N LEU A 93 -19.87 13.52 -9.52
CA LEU A 93 -19.75 13.85 -8.09
C LEU A 93 -20.47 15.16 -7.73
N ILE A 94 -20.67 16.02 -8.71
CA ILE A 94 -21.49 17.22 -8.60
C ILE A 94 -22.54 17.25 -9.72
N LYS A 95 -23.61 17.99 -9.50
CA LYS A 95 -24.67 18.28 -10.47
C LYS A 95 -24.28 19.49 -11.34
N PRO A 96 -25.00 19.77 -12.44
CA PRO A 96 -24.76 20.97 -13.26
C PRO A 96 -24.90 22.30 -12.50
N ASP A 97 -25.65 22.34 -11.40
CA ASP A 97 -25.77 23.50 -10.51
C ASP A 97 -24.55 23.68 -9.57
N GLY A 98 -23.59 22.76 -9.63
CA GLY A 98 -22.38 22.74 -8.81
C GLY A 98 -22.56 22.11 -7.43
N LEU A 99 -23.76 21.67 -7.05
CA LEU A 99 -24.01 21.01 -5.77
C LEU A 99 -23.61 19.54 -5.81
N PRO A 100 -23.12 18.95 -4.70
CA PRO A 100 -22.76 17.54 -4.65
C PRO A 100 -23.94 16.60 -4.95
N THR A 101 -23.67 15.50 -5.65
CA THR A 101 -24.57 14.35 -5.73
C THR A 101 -24.48 13.51 -4.44
N PRO A 102 -25.39 12.54 -4.20
CA PRO A 102 -25.22 11.58 -3.11
C PRO A 102 -23.86 10.87 -3.14
N ALA A 103 -23.40 10.47 -4.33
CA ALA A 103 -22.08 9.87 -4.54
C ALA A 103 -20.94 10.84 -4.23
N GLY A 104 -21.09 12.13 -4.56
CA GLY A 104 -20.14 13.18 -4.18
C GLY A 104 -20.03 13.35 -2.67
N ASN A 105 -21.15 13.34 -1.95
CA ASN A 105 -21.15 13.43 -0.50
C ASN A 105 -20.50 12.20 0.14
N GLU A 106 -20.79 11.00 -0.35
CA GLU A 106 -20.16 9.76 0.11
C GLU A 106 -18.63 9.79 -0.08
N VAL A 107 -18.17 10.16 -1.28
CA VAL A 107 -16.73 10.35 -1.57
C VAL A 107 -16.09 11.37 -0.63
N PHE A 108 -16.79 12.47 -0.36
CA PHE A 108 -16.28 13.50 0.53
C PHE A 108 -16.13 12.97 1.96
N GLU A 109 -17.14 12.27 2.49
CA GLU A 109 -17.13 11.69 3.83
C GLU A 109 -16.06 10.60 3.99
N ASP A 110 -15.96 9.68 3.02
CA ASP A 110 -14.94 8.62 2.97
C ASP A 110 -13.52 9.22 3.08
N GLU A 111 -13.26 10.28 2.32
CA GLU A 111 -11.96 10.95 2.31
C GLU A 111 -11.76 11.89 3.50
N ALA A 112 -12.83 12.48 4.06
CA ALA A 112 -12.78 13.42 5.19
C ALA A 112 -12.44 12.74 6.50
N LEU A 113 -13.05 11.59 6.76
CA LEU A 113 -12.90 10.89 8.02
C LEU A 113 -11.72 9.93 8.02
N ASP A 114 -11.02 9.78 6.89
CA ASP A 114 -9.97 8.79 6.65
C ASP A 114 -10.33 7.44 7.30
N MET A 115 -11.62 7.05 7.19
CA MET A 115 -12.22 5.85 7.78
C MET A 115 -11.76 4.61 7.01
N ARG A 116 -10.44 4.47 6.90
CA ARG A 116 -9.82 3.28 6.35
C ARG A 116 -10.07 2.16 7.34
N PRO A 117 -10.70 1.07 6.91
CA PRO A 117 -10.86 -0.05 7.80
C PRO A 117 -9.47 -0.51 8.28
N PRO A 118 -9.34 -0.87 9.56
CA PRO A 118 -8.09 -1.39 10.07
C PRO A 118 -7.81 -2.74 9.41
N VAL A 119 -6.60 -2.91 8.89
CA VAL A 119 -6.08 -4.18 8.41
C VAL A 119 -5.00 -4.67 9.35
N THR A 120 -5.02 -5.96 9.64
CA THR A 120 -3.95 -6.62 10.39
C THR A 120 -2.93 -7.16 9.40
N GLY A 121 -1.65 -6.97 9.69
CA GLY A 121 -0.57 -7.54 8.90
C GLY A 121 0.75 -7.53 9.66
N HIS A 122 1.83 -7.69 8.90
CA HIS A 122 3.17 -7.85 9.44
C HIS A 122 4.11 -6.82 8.83
N VAL A 123 4.97 -6.27 9.66
CA VAL A 123 6.11 -5.43 9.27
C VAL A 123 7.40 -6.12 9.70
N PHE A 124 8.49 -5.77 9.02
CA PHE A 124 9.80 -6.34 9.24
C PHE A 124 10.77 -5.25 9.66
N GLN A 125 11.61 -5.54 10.64
CA GLN A 125 12.64 -4.64 11.11
C GLN A 125 14.02 -5.27 10.87
N ASP A 126 14.95 -4.46 10.39
CA ASP A 126 16.36 -4.81 10.32
C ASP A 126 16.91 -5.00 11.75
N PRO A 127 17.45 -6.19 12.10
CA PRO A 127 17.94 -6.47 13.44
C PRO A 127 19.26 -5.74 13.78
N TRP A 128 19.93 -5.11 12.81
CA TRP A 128 21.17 -4.37 13.02
C TRP A 128 20.93 -2.86 13.10
N SER A 129 20.18 -2.28 12.16
CA SER A 129 19.91 -0.83 12.19
C SER A 129 18.70 -0.46 13.05
N GLY A 130 17.76 -1.38 13.25
CA GLY A 130 16.48 -1.10 13.87
C GLY A 130 15.48 -0.42 12.92
N ASP A 131 15.81 -0.24 11.63
CA ASP A 131 14.90 0.38 10.68
C ASP A 131 13.80 -0.59 10.24
N LEU A 132 12.60 -0.05 10.08
CA LEU A 132 11.51 -0.79 9.44
C LEU A 132 11.75 -0.88 7.94
N TRP A 133 11.60 -2.09 7.40
CA TRP A 133 11.58 -2.28 5.96
C TRP A 133 10.30 -1.67 5.38
N PRO A 134 10.36 -1.10 4.16
CA PRO A 134 9.21 -0.46 3.50
C PRO A 134 8.25 -1.52 2.94
N ARG A 135 7.74 -2.41 3.79
CA ARG A 135 6.93 -3.56 3.41
C ARG A 135 5.91 -3.91 4.49
N PHE A 136 4.64 -3.97 4.07
CA PHE A 136 3.54 -4.49 4.87
C PHE A 136 2.97 -5.74 4.20
N VAL A 137 2.80 -6.82 4.97
CA VAL A 137 2.36 -8.12 4.45
C VAL A 137 1.18 -8.64 5.28
N GLN A 138 0.01 -8.81 4.64
CA GLN A 138 -1.17 -9.36 5.31
C GLN A 138 -1.12 -10.89 5.45
N ARG A 139 -0.50 -11.59 4.49
CA ARG A 139 -0.40 -13.05 4.46
C ARG A 139 1.06 -13.48 4.38
N LEU A 140 1.47 -14.32 5.31
CA LEU A 140 2.84 -14.83 5.39
C LEU A 140 2.98 -16.07 4.49
N ASP A 141 3.96 -16.03 3.59
CA ASP A 141 4.30 -17.15 2.73
C ASP A 141 5.54 -17.84 3.30
N TYR A 142 5.35 -18.95 4.00
CA TYR A 142 6.45 -19.72 4.58
C TYR A 142 7.09 -20.65 3.54
N ALA A 143 8.41 -20.74 3.57
CA ALA A 143 9.15 -21.76 2.84
C ALA A 143 9.17 -23.06 3.64
N GLU A 144 9.08 -24.19 2.93
CA GLU A 144 9.38 -25.49 3.51
C GLU A 144 10.91 -25.67 3.58
N LEU A 145 11.39 -26.20 4.71
CA LEU A 145 12.81 -26.36 4.99
C LEU A 145 13.12 -27.85 5.19
N ASP A 146 14.16 -28.34 4.52
CA ASP A 146 14.76 -29.65 4.79
C ASP A 146 16.02 -29.46 5.64
N ARG A 147 16.12 -30.19 6.75
CA ARG A 147 17.22 -30.03 7.70
C ARG A 147 18.33 -30.99 7.37
N ARG A 148 19.51 -30.46 7.07
CA ARG A 148 20.74 -31.25 6.94
C ARG A 148 21.57 -31.21 8.22
N GLU A 149 22.39 -32.25 8.40
CA GLU A 149 23.36 -32.35 9.51
C GLU A 149 24.49 -31.30 9.42
N ASN A 150 24.65 -30.64 8.27
CA ASN A 150 25.68 -29.60 8.05
C ASN A 150 25.34 -28.23 8.67
N GLY A 151 24.21 -28.11 9.36
CA GLY A 151 23.82 -26.90 10.10
C GLY A 151 23.13 -25.81 9.28
N PHE A 152 22.92 -25.97 7.97
CA PHE A 152 22.16 -25.02 7.15
C PHE A 152 20.92 -25.70 6.54
N PRO A 153 19.74 -25.08 6.58
CA PRO A 153 18.54 -25.67 6.00
C PRO A 153 18.54 -25.53 4.47
N ASP A 154 18.11 -26.58 3.76
CA ASP A 154 17.79 -26.50 2.33
C ASP A 154 16.38 -25.91 2.17
N LEU A 155 16.21 -25.03 1.18
CA LEU A 155 14.90 -24.50 0.82
C LEU A 155 14.22 -25.46 -0.15
N ILE A 156 13.05 -26.00 0.22
CA ILE A 156 12.21 -26.76 -0.70
C ILE A 156 11.31 -25.77 -1.46
N LEU A 157 11.63 -25.57 -2.73
CA LEU A 157 10.86 -24.75 -3.67
C LEU A 157 10.18 -25.62 -4.73
N GLY A 158 9.24 -25.05 -5.49
CA GLY A 158 8.54 -25.77 -6.57
C GLY A 158 7.15 -26.28 -6.16
N THR A 159 6.60 -27.23 -6.91
CA THR A 159 5.27 -27.80 -6.65
C THR A 159 5.40 -29.20 -6.05
N LYS A 160 4.33 -29.69 -5.40
CA LYS A 160 4.28 -31.02 -4.75
C LYS A 160 4.61 -32.22 -5.66
N GLY A 161 4.71 -32.03 -6.99
CA GLY A 161 5.13 -33.07 -7.94
C GLY A 161 6.51 -32.85 -8.60
N LYS A 162 7.15 -31.69 -8.39
CA LYS A 162 8.50 -31.37 -8.90
C LYS A 162 9.22 -30.46 -7.89
N PRO A 163 9.58 -30.99 -6.70
CA PRO A 163 10.31 -30.21 -5.70
C PRO A 163 11.73 -29.92 -6.20
N ARG A 164 12.20 -28.70 -5.94
CA ARG A 164 13.56 -28.24 -6.20
C ARG A 164 14.16 -27.81 -4.87
N ARG A 165 15.34 -28.34 -4.58
CA ARG A 165 16.12 -27.98 -3.38
C ARG A 165 17.16 -26.93 -3.75
N GLU A 166 17.33 -25.93 -2.90
CA GLU A 166 18.31 -24.85 -3.03
C GLU A 166 19.07 -24.65 -1.73
#